data_AF-A0A2I1BVG4-F1
#
_entry.id   AF-A0A2I1BVG4-F1
#
_cell.length_a   1.000
_cell.length_b   1.000
_cell.length_c   1.000
_cell.angle_alpha   90.00
_cell.angle_beta   90.00
_cell.angle_gamma   90.00
#
_symmetry.space_group_name_H-M   'P 1'
#
loop_
_entity.id
_entity.type
_entity.pdbx_description
1 polymer ?
#
loop_
_entity_poly.entity_id
_entity_poly.type
_entity_poly.pdbx_seq_one_letter_code
_entity_poly.pdbx_strand_id
1 'polypeptide(L)'
;MPFTHAPTFKLDECSPELCLAILAVGAAARYESKSATQLFHYAKLMILERQSLRTRAALRKLTTSESDATAVSRTDTDEVSCLLCLGWLATWQTDLGLREEAMILRGLLAQTLRLTGLPETRRNSDIAWEAWAKQELERRAKLFAFCFLNTQSILLNLPPIIWSYEMDLKLPSTCPEWTAPDSVTWRLLHQDNHNGQSTFHDALKDLLTPGQDTMRKCVPTPCANYVLLHGLIQDIV
;
A
#
# COMPACT_ATOMS: atom_id res chain seq x y z
N MET A 1 -3.99 9.69 -5.44
CA MET A 1 -3.30 8.47 -4.97
C MET A 1 -3.46 8.39 -3.47
N PRO A 2 -4.07 7.32 -2.92
CA PRO A 2 -4.40 7.28 -1.50
C PRO A 2 -3.23 6.93 -0.57
N PHE A 3 -2.01 6.78 -1.12
CA PHE A 3 -0.76 6.43 -0.44
C PHE A 3 0.35 7.46 -0.68
N THR A 4 0.01 8.73 -0.94
CA THR A 4 0.99 9.84 -1.01
C THR A 4 0.62 10.92 -0.01
N HIS A 5 1.49 11.19 0.96
CA HIS A 5 1.30 12.26 1.94
C HIS A 5 1.82 13.58 1.35
N ALA A 6 0.92 14.39 0.77
CA ALA A 6 1.30 15.60 0.04
C ALA A 6 2.25 16.54 0.82
N PRO A 7 2.06 16.80 2.13
CA PRO A 7 2.92 17.71 2.88
C PRO A 7 4.36 17.24 3.05
N THR A 8 4.61 15.92 3.05
CA THR A 8 5.96 15.36 3.27
C THR A 8 6.53 14.68 2.02
N PHE A 9 5.79 14.67 0.92
CA PHE A 9 6.23 14.03 -0.31
C PHE A 9 7.35 14.83 -0.96
N LYS A 10 8.49 14.17 -1.20
CA LYS A 10 9.64 14.73 -1.92
C LYS A 10 9.95 13.84 -3.11
N LEU A 11 10.01 14.45 -4.29
CA LEU A 11 10.28 13.71 -5.52
C LEU A 11 11.68 13.08 -5.51
N ASP A 12 12.65 13.77 -4.92
CA ASP A 12 14.04 13.31 -4.83
C ASP A 12 14.22 12.07 -3.94
N GLU A 13 13.26 11.81 -3.05
CA GLU A 13 13.27 10.63 -2.17
C GLU A 13 12.47 9.45 -2.75
N CYS A 14 11.74 9.67 -3.84
CA CYS A 14 10.87 8.67 -4.49
C CYS A 14 11.69 7.81 -5.45
N SER A 15 11.49 6.50 -5.46
CA SER A 15 12.14 5.65 -6.47
C SER A 15 11.73 6.06 -7.90
N PRO A 16 12.66 5.98 -8.87
CA PRO A 16 12.37 6.43 -10.24
C PRO A 16 11.25 5.61 -10.89
N GLU A 17 11.16 4.31 -10.62
CA GLU A 17 10.07 3.47 -11.09
C GLU A 17 8.71 3.86 -10.49
N LEU A 18 8.66 4.21 -9.20
CA LEU A 18 7.44 4.72 -8.57
C LEU A 18 7.05 6.07 -9.15
N CYS A 19 8.01 6.98 -9.35
CA CYS A 19 7.79 8.27 -9.99
C CYS A 19 7.15 8.09 -11.37
N LEU A 20 7.73 7.24 -12.22
CA LEU A 20 7.19 6.93 -13.54
C LEU A 20 5.79 6.30 -13.47
N ALA A 21 5.54 5.41 -12.50
CA ALA A 21 4.23 4.81 -12.31
C ALA A 21 3.16 5.84 -11.88
N ILE A 22 3.50 6.78 -10.99
CA ILE A 22 2.62 7.89 -10.60
C ILE A 22 2.32 8.79 -11.80
N LEU A 23 3.35 9.13 -12.58
CA LEU A 23 3.19 9.92 -13.81
C LEU A 23 2.32 9.18 -14.84
N ALA A 24 2.48 7.87 -14.99
CA ALA A 24 1.66 7.05 -15.89
C ALA A 24 0.18 7.13 -15.51
N VAL A 25 -0.15 7.01 -14.22
CA VAL A 25 -1.54 7.15 -13.77
C VAL A 25 -2.04 8.60 -13.92
N GLY A 26 -1.21 9.60 -13.68
CA GLY A 26 -1.54 11.01 -13.93
C GLY A 26 -1.86 11.29 -15.40
N ALA A 27 -1.05 10.78 -16.33
CA ALA A 27 -1.29 10.86 -17.77
C ALA A 27 -2.60 10.16 -18.16
N ALA A 28 -2.87 8.97 -17.60
CA ALA A 28 -4.11 8.24 -17.84
C ALA A 28 -5.35 9.01 -17.34
N ALA A 29 -5.27 9.63 -16.16
CA ALA A 29 -6.34 10.46 -15.61
C ALA A 29 -6.62 11.72 -16.46
N ARG A 30 -5.65 12.16 -17.24
CA ARG A 30 -5.78 13.26 -18.22
C ARG A 30 -6.07 12.76 -19.64
N TYR A 31 -6.39 11.48 -19.81
CA TYR A 31 -6.67 10.83 -21.10
C TYR A 31 -5.52 10.87 -22.12
N GLU A 32 -4.27 11.03 -21.65
CA GLU A 32 -3.06 10.96 -22.47
C GLU A 32 -2.56 9.51 -22.59
N SER A 33 -3.32 8.66 -23.31
CA SER A 33 -3.08 7.21 -23.34
C SER A 33 -1.67 6.82 -23.83
N LYS A 34 -1.13 7.50 -24.85
CA LYS A 34 0.21 7.20 -25.38
C LYS A 34 1.30 7.41 -24.32
N SER A 35 1.27 8.57 -23.66
CA SER A 35 2.20 8.91 -22.58
C SER A 35 2.05 7.94 -21.40
N ALA A 36 0.81 7.63 -21.01
CA ALA A 36 0.53 6.69 -19.93
C ALA A 36 1.10 5.29 -20.22
N THR A 37 0.90 4.76 -21.44
CA THR A 37 1.42 3.45 -21.84
C THR A 37 2.95 3.44 -21.89
N GLN A 38 3.59 4.48 -22.43
CA GLN A 38 5.05 4.57 -22.45
C GLN A 38 5.63 4.57 -21.03
N LEU A 39 5.10 5.43 -20.16
CA LEU A 39 5.52 5.54 -18.76
C LEU A 39 5.28 4.24 -18.00
N PHE A 40 4.15 3.56 -18.25
CA PHE A 40 3.86 2.24 -17.70
C PHE A 40 4.95 1.22 -18.05
N HIS A 41 5.33 1.11 -19.32
CA HIS A 41 6.35 0.16 -19.74
C HIS A 41 7.73 0.50 -19.16
N TYR A 42 8.12 1.77 -19.12
CA TYR A 42 9.38 2.17 -18.50
C TYR A 42 9.41 1.85 -17.00
N ALA A 43 8.36 2.22 -16.26
CA ALA A 43 8.24 1.89 -14.84
C ALA A 43 8.29 0.37 -14.60
N LYS A 44 7.55 -0.41 -15.41
CA LYS A 44 7.52 -1.88 -15.33
C LYS A 44 8.90 -2.50 -15.58
N LEU A 45 9.63 -2.04 -16.60
CA LEU A 45 10.97 -2.54 -16.89
C LEU A 45 11.92 -2.28 -15.71
N MET A 46 11.89 -1.07 -15.15
CA MET A 46 12.75 -0.68 -14.04
C MET A 46 12.47 -1.47 -12.76
N ILE A 47 11.20 -1.64 -12.37
CA ILE A 47 10.85 -2.42 -11.17
C ILE A 47 11.24 -3.89 -11.33
N LEU A 48 11.06 -4.48 -12.51
CA LEU A 48 11.44 -5.87 -12.78
C LEU A 48 12.96 -6.06 -12.78
N GLU A 49 13.70 -5.13 -13.36
CA GLU A 49 15.16 -5.15 -13.32
C GLU A 49 15.68 -5.06 -11.89
N ARG A 50 15.13 -4.13 -11.09
CA ARG A 50 15.45 -3.97 -9.67
C ARG A 50 15.22 -5.25 -8.87
N GLN A 51 14.06 -5.90 -9.06
CA GLN A 51 13.74 -7.15 -8.38
C GLN A 51 14.65 -8.32 -8.82
N SER A 52 15.02 -8.36 -10.10
CA SER A 52 15.97 -9.34 -10.64
C SER A 52 17.37 -9.16 -10.02
N LEU A 53 17.87 -7.92 -9.96
CA LEU A 53 19.15 -7.60 -9.32
C LEU A 53 19.15 -7.96 -7.84
N ARG A 54 18.06 -7.67 -7.11
CA ARG A 54 17.89 -8.05 -5.70
C ARG A 54 17.96 -9.57 -5.52
N THR A 55 17.25 -10.31 -6.37
CA THR A 55 17.24 -11.79 -6.34
C THR A 55 18.64 -12.35 -6.63
N ARG A 56 19.33 -11.84 -7.66
CA ARG A 56 20.71 -12.25 -7.99
C ARG A 56 21.69 -11.96 -6.86
N ALA A 57 21.56 -10.80 -6.21
CA ALA A 57 22.40 -10.44 -5.07
C ALA A 57 22.15 -11.37 -3.87
N ALA A 58 20.88 -11.70 -3.57
CA ALA A 58 20.54 -12.65 -2.52
C ALA A 58 21.11 -14.06 -2.80
N LEU A 59 21.00 -14.55 -4.04
CA LEU A 59 21.59 -15.83 -4.46
C LEU A 59 23.12 -15.83 -4.32
N ARG A 60 23.79 -14.72 -4.65
CA ARG A 60 25.24 -14.59 -4.46
C ARG A 60 25.62 -14.64 -2.98
N LYS A 61 24.86 -13.99 -2.09
CA LYS A 61 25.08 -14.06 -0.64
C LYS A 61 24.91 -15.47 -0.07
N LEU A 62 24.11 -16.33 -0.69
CA LEU A 62 23.98 -17.73 -0.28
C LEU A 62 25.21 -18.56 -0.66
N THR A 63 25.91 -18.19 -1.74
CA THR A 63 27.10 -18.93 -2.21
C THR A 63 28.41 -18.39 -1.60
N THR A 64 28.46 -17.12 -1.22
CA THR A 64 29.59 -16.51 -0.51
C THR A 64 29.18 -16.30 0.94
N SER A 65 29.79 -17.00 1.89
CA SER A 65 29.50 -16.99 3.33
C SER A 65 29.81 -15.64 4.02
N GLU A 66 29.28 -14.53 3.50
CA GLU A 66 29.42 -13.17 4.04
C GLU A 66 28.04 -12.65 4.48
N SER A 67 27.89 -12.54 5.80
CA SER A 67 26.72 -11.98 6.46
C SER A 67 26.89 -10.47 6.63
N ASP A 68 26.48 -9.69 5.62
CA ASP A 68 26.18 -8.27 5.81
C ASP A 68 24.71 -7.99 5.49
N ALA A 69 23.96 -7.74 6.56
CA ALA A 69 22.52 -7.60 6.61
C ALA A 69 22.10 -6.16 6.94
N THR A 70 22.40 -5.20 6.08
CA THR A 70 21.95 -3.81 6.29
C THR A 70 21.81 -3.03 4.97
N ALA A 71 20.65 -3.13 4.29
CA ALA A 71 20.27 -2.15 3.23
C ALA A 71 18.80 -2.19 2.72
N VAL A 72 17.91 -3.07 3.21
CA VAL A 72 16.70 -3.44 2.44
C VAL A 72 15.43 -2.63 2.77
N SER A 73 15.33 -1.97 3.94
CA SER A 73 14.03 -1.51 4.46
C SER A 73 13.36 -0.31 3.73
N ARG A 74 14.10 0.54 3.00
CA ARG A 74 13.52 1.78 2.41
C ARG A 74 12.91 1.57 1.02
N THR A 75 13.24 0.46 0.36
CA THR A 75 12.88 0.19 -1.04
C THR A 75 11.49 -0.41 -1.18
N ASP A 76 11.06 -1.13 -0.16
CA ASP A 76 9.95 -2.07 -0.26
C ASP A 76 8.57 -1.39 -0.35
N THR A 77 8.37 -0.25 0.33
CA THR A 77 7.12 0.53 0.24
C THR A 77 6.93 1.15 -1.15
N ASP A 78 8.03 1.62 -1.76
CA ASP A 78 8.00 2.20 -3.10
C ASP A 78 7.70 1.12 -4.14
N GLU A 79 8.23 -0.10 -3.97
CA GLU A 79 7.92 -1.24 -4.84
C GLU A 79 6.42 -1.59 -4.78
N VAL A 80 5.84 -1.70 -3.57
CA VAL A 80 4.39 -1.95 -3.39
C VAL A 80 3.56 -0.86 -4.07
N SER A 81 3.90 0.40 -3.82
CA SER A 81 3.19 1.55 -4.38
C SER A 81 3.30 1.60 -5.91
N CYS A 82 4.47 1.26 -6.46
CA CYS A 82 4.74 1.22 -7.88
C CYS A 82 3.89 0.12 -8.54
N LEU A 83 3.95 -1.10 -8.01
CA LEU A 83 3.17 -2.22 -8.52
C LEU A 83 1.65 -1.99 -8.38
N LEU A 84 1.22 -1.30 -7.32
CA LEU A 84 -0.18 -0.89 -7.15
C LEU A 84 -0.61 0.11 -8.23
N CYS A 85 0.21 1.14 -8.52
CA CYS A 85 -0.04 2.07 -9.62
C CYS A 85 -0.14 1.37 -10.98
N LEU A 86 0.84 0.50 -11.29
CA LEU A 86 0.87 -0.23 -12.56
C LEU A 86 -0.31 -1.19 -12.67
N GLY A 87 -0.56 -1.98 -11.62
CA GLY A 87 -1.67 -2.94 -11.59
C GLY A 87 -3.02 -2.24 -11.74
N TRP A 88 -3.23 -1.13 -11.04
CA TRP A 88 -4.42 -0.30 -11.21
C TRP A 88 -4.56 0.15 -12.66
N LEU A 89 -3.53 0.76 -13.24
CA LEU A 89 -3.58 1.25 -14.61
C LEU A 89 -3.93 0.13 -15.58
N ALA A 90 -3.22 -0.99 -15.52
CA ALA A 90 -3.39 -2.16 -16.38
C ALA A 90 -4.80 -2.76 -16.31
N THR A 91 -5.38 -2.84 -15.11
CA THR A 91 -6.71 -3.47 -14.90
C THR A 91 -7.83 -2.73 -15.62
N TRP A 92 -7.74 -1.40 -15.71
CA TRP A 92 -8.79 -0.56 -16.29
C TRP A 92 -8.57 -0.24 -17.77
N GLN A 93 -7.55 -0.81 -18.42
CA GLN A 93 -7.36 -0.59 -19.86
C GLN A 93 -8.30 -1.44 -20.71
N THR A 94 -8.63 -0.92 -21.89
CA THR A 94 -9.35 -1.66 -22.95
C THR A 94 -8.41 -2.52 -23.78
N ASP A 95 -7.13 -2.18 -23.82
CA ASP A 95 -6.10 -2.92 -24.55
C ASP A 95 -5.88 -4.30 -23.94
N LEU A 96 -5.90 -5.33 -24.78
CA LEU A 96 -5.81 -6.72 -24.34
C LEU A 96 -4.42 -7.07 -23.82
N GLY A 97 -3.36 -6.49 -24.42
CA GLY A 97 -1.98 -6.70 -23.97
C GLY A 97 -1.77 -6.14 -22.57
N LEU A 98 -2.23 -4.91 -22.30
CA LEU A 98 -2.14 -4.32 -20.96
C LEU A 98 -2.99 -5.07 -19.92
N ARG A 99 -4.08 -5.73 -20.31
CA ARG A 99 -4.87 -6.57 -19.40
C ARG A 99 -4.16 -7.85 -18.98
N GLU A 100 -3.45 -8.51 -19.90
CA GLU A 100 -2.61 -9.67 -19.56
C GLU A 100 -1.54 -9.29 -18.54
N GLU A 101 -1.00 -8.08 -18.67
CA GLU A 101 -0.04 -7.54 -17.70
C GLU A 101 -0.62 -7.35 -16.30
N ALA A 102 -1.92 -7.06 -16.18
CA ALA A 102 -2.58 -6.92 -14.88
C ALA A 102 -2.47 -8.19 -14.04
N MET A 103 -2.50 -9.37 -14.67
CA MET A 103 -2.36 -10.66 -13.99
C MET A 103 -0.93 -10.92 -13.50
N ILE A 104 0.06 -10.55 -14.31
CA ILE A 104 1.48 -10.64 -13.92
C ILE A 104 1.74 -9.69 -12.74
N LEU A 105 1.26 -8.45 -12.85
CA LEU A 105 1.40 -7.44 -11.81
C LEU A 105 0.67 -7.81 -10.51
N ARG A 106 -0.48 -8.49 -10.60
CA ARG A 106 -1.19 -9.05 -9.43
C ARG A 106 -0.31 -10.00 -8.63
N GLY A 107 0.34 -10.94 -9.30
CA GLY A 107 1.26 -11.90 -8.66
C GLY A 107 2.47 -11.21 -8.02
N LEU A 108 3.09 -10.28 -8.75
CA LEU A 108 4.22 -9.50 -8.27
C LEU A 108 3.85 -8.64 -7.05
N LEU A 109 2.69 -7.98 -7.07
CA LEU A 109 2.21 -7.17 -5.96
C LEU A 109 1.98 -8.02 -4.71
N ALA A 110 1.31 -9.16 -4.85
CA ALA A 110 1.06 -10.08 -3.74
C ALA A 110 2.37 -10.64 -3.16
N GLN A 111 3.32 -11.02 -4.01
CA GLN A 111 4.66 -11.46 -3.57
C GLN A 111 5.39 -10.33 -2.83
N THR A 112 5.39 -9.13 -3.38
CA THR A 112 6.07 -7.97 -2.79
C THR A 112 5.48 -7.64 -1.43
N LEU A 113 4.15 -7.60 -1.30
CA LEU A 113 3.45 -7.40 -0.02
C LEU A 113 3.91 -8.39 1.06
N ARG A 114 3.95 -9.69 0.73
CA ARG A 114 4.41 -10.72 1.67
C ARG A 114 5.87 -10.54 2.08
N LEU A 115 6.73 -10.17 1.13
CA LEU A 115 8.15 -9.90 1.40
C LEU A 115 8.36 -8.65 2.27
N THR A 116 7.51 -7.62 2.11
CA THR A 116 7.57 -6.39 2.94
C THR A 116 7.13 -6.63 4.38
N GLY A 117 6.48 -7.76 4.65
CA GLY A 117 5.83 -8.06 5.91
C GLY A 117 4.50 -7.32 6.07
N LEU A 118 3.47 -8.06 6.47
CA LEU A 118 2.14 -7.52 6.76
C LEU A 118 1.91 -7.12 8.24
N PRO A 119 2.64 -7.62 9.26
CA PRO A 119 2.46 -7.14 10.62
C PRO A 119 3.16 -5.79 10.84
N GLU A 120 2.48 -4.88 11.54
CA GLU A 120 3.05 -3.58 11.89
C GLU A 120 4.02 -3.69 13.07
N THR A 121 5.30 -3.31 12.87
CA THR A 121 6.27 -3.28 13.98
C THR A 121 5.87 -2.18 14.98
N ARG A 122 5.71 -2.52 16.26
CA ARG A 122 5.41 -1.55 17.32
C ARG A 122 6.54 -0.51 17.38
N ARG A 123 6.24 0.74 17.00
CA ARG A 123 7.13 1.89 17.15
C ARG A 123 6.65 2.77 18.31
N ASN A 124 7.60 3.45 18.94
CA ASN A 124 7.37 4.32 20.09
C ASN A 124 6.32 5.39 19.79
N SER A 125 5.64 5.86 20.83
CA SER A 125 4.65 6.94 20.77
C SER A 125 5.24 8.31 20.40
N ASP A 126 6.50 8.56 20.77
CA ASP A 126 7.22 9.77 20.39
C ASP A 126 7.94 9.60 19.05
N ILE A 127 7.19 9.73 17.96
CA ILE A 127 7.74 9.76 16.60
C ILE A 127 7.68 11.15 15.99
N ALA A 128 8.73 11.51 15.24
CA ALA A 128 8.73 12.71 14.43
C ALA A 128 7.65 12.63 13.33
N TRP A 129 7.06 13.75 12.96
CA TRP A 129 5.98 13.82 11.97
C TRP A 129 6.34 13.17 10.64
N GLU A 130 7.56 13.38 10.14
CA GLU A 130 8.03 12.76 8.89
C GLU A 130 8.13 11.23 9.01
N ALA A 131 8.57 10.73 10.16
CA ALA A 131 8.65 9.29 10.43
C ALA A 131 7.26 8.67 10.59
N TRP A 132 6.33 9.36 11.26
CA TRP A 132 4.92 8.98 11.30
C TRP A 132 4.30 8.94 9.91
N ALA A 133 4.51 9.99 9.10
CA ALA A 133 3.94 10.09 7.76
C ALA A 133 4.43 8.94 6.88
N LYS A 134 5.72 8.58 6.98
CA LYS A 134 6.28 7.42 6.28
C LYS A 134 5.65 6.10 6.71
N GLN A 135 5.44 5.90 8.02
CA GLN A 135 4.79 4.71 8.55
C GLN A 135 3.33 4.62 8.12
N GLU A 136 2.60 5.73 8.18
CA GLU A 136 1.22 5.80 7.73
C GLU A 136 1.10 5.58 6.22
N LEU A 137 2.06 6.08 5.43
CA LEU A 137 2.15 5.83 4.01
C LEU A 137 2.36 4.35 3.70
N GLU A 138 3.26 3.69 4.42
CA GLU A 138 3.48 2.25 4.31
C GLU A 138 2.22 1.45 4.66
N ARG A 139 1.57 1.79 5.77
CA ARG A 139 0.29 1.20 6.21
C ARG A 139 -0.77 1.35 5.14
N ARG A 140 -0.99 2.57 4.63
CA ARG A 140 -1.95 2.86 3.56
C ARG A 140 -1.62 2.09 2.29
N ALA A 141 -0.36 2.07 1.85
CA ALA A 141 0.05 1.34 0.64
C ALA A 141 -0.30 -0.15 0.74
N LYS A 142 -0.01 -0.81 1.87
CA LYS A 142 -0.35 -2.21 2.10
C LYS A 142 -1.86 -2.45 2.13
N LEU A 143 -2.61 -1.62 2.85
CA LEU A 143 -4.08 -1.73 2.93
C LEU A 143 -4.76 -1.49 1.58
N PHE A 144 -4.33 -0.48 0.81
CA PHE A 144 -4.88 -0.23 -0.52
C PHE A 144 -4.48 -1.30 -1.53
N ALA A 145 -3.30 -1.89 -1.40
CA ALA A 145 -2.91 -3.03 -2.20
C ALA A 145 -3.79 -4.26 -1.90
N PHE A 146 -4.11 -4.52 -0.62
CA PHE A 146 -5.10 -5.53 -0.23
C PHE A 146 -6.47 -5.25 -0.86
N CYS A 147 -7.03 -4.04 -0.71
CA CYS A 147 -8.31 -3.68 -1.32
C CYS A 147 -8.30 -3.83 -2.85
N PHE A 148 -7.20 -3.47 -3.51
CA PHE A 148 -7.04 -3.61 -4.95
C PHE A 148 -7.02 -5.09 -5.37
N LEU A 149 -6.27 -5.94 -4.66
CA LEU A 149 -6.22 -7.38 -4.92
C LEU A 149 -7.59 -8.05 -4.71
N ASN A 150 -8.34 -7.64 -3.68
CA ASN A 150 -9.72 -8.09 -3.47
C ASN A 150 -10.65 -7.62 -4.60
N THR A 151 -10.50 -6.38 -5.06
CA THR A 151 -11.23 -5.86 -6.22
C THR A 151 -10.95 -6.71 -7.48
N GLN A 152 -9.69 -7.05 -7.74
CA GLN A 152 -9.31 -7.91 -8.87
C GLN A 152 -9.89 -9.33 -8.72
N SER A 153 -9.92 -9.88 -7.51
CA SER A 153 -10.54 -11.18 -7.25
C SER A 153 -12.03 -11.20 -7.61
N ILE A 154 -12.78 -10.16 -7.22
CA ILE A 154 -14.20 -10.02 -7.58
C ILE A 154 -14.35 -9.81 -9.09
N LEU A 155 -13.60 -8.87 -9.66
CA LEU A 155 -13.72 -8.48 -11.07
C LEU A 155 -13.41 -9.64 -12.03
N LEU A 156 -12.42 -10.46 -11.69
CA LEU A 156 -11.91 -11.53 -12.54
C LEU A 156 -12.44 -12.91 -12.13
N ASN A 157 -13.32 -12.98 -11.13
CA ASN A 157 -13.83 -14.22 -10.54
C ASN A 157 -12.70 -15.18 -10.14
N LEU A 158 -11.69 -14.64 -9.44
CA LEU A 158 -10.51 -15.36 -8.97
C LEU A 158 -10.53 -15.43 -7.44
N PRO A 159 -10.01 -16.51 -6.83
CA PRO A 159 -9.89 -16.56 -5.38
C PRO A 159 -8.99 -15.42 -4.87
N PRO A 160 -9.23 -14.90 -3.64
CA PRO A 160 -8.35 -13.93 -3.02
C PRO A 160 -6.91 -14.45 -2.94
N ILE A 161 -5.95 -13.60 -3.33
CA ILE A 161 -4.52 -13.94 -3.28
C ILE A 161 -3.86 -13.53 -1.97
N ILE A 162 -4.45 -12.57 -1.24
CA ILE A 162 -4.10 -12.18 0.13
C ILE A 162 -5.38 -12.27 0.95
N TRP A 163 -5.29 -12.85 2.15
CA TRP A 163 -6.43 -13.00 3.05
C TRP A 163 -6.50 -11.94 4.12
N SER A 164 -7.73 -11.60 4.56
CA SER A 164 -7.97 -10.72 5.70
C SER A 164 -7.07 -11.07 6.88
N TYR A 165 -6.99 -12.35 7.28
CA TYR A 165 -6.16 -12.84 8.41
C TYR A 165 -4.65 -12.62 8.24
N GLU A 166 -4.15 -12.37 7.03
CA GLU A 166 -2.75 -12.02 6.79
C GLU A 166 -2.47 -10.53 7.12
N MET A 167 -3.51 -9.69 7.21
CA MET A 167 -3.43 -8.23 7.32
C MET A 167 -3.41 -7.73 8.79
N ASP A 168 -2.30 -7.96 9.50
CA ASP A 168 -2.10 -7.47 10.87
C ASP A 168 -1.59 -6.01 10.92
N LEU A 169 -2.40 -5.10 10.37
CA LEU A 169 -2.13 -3.66 10.34
C LEU A 169 -3.14 -2.88 11.18
N LYS A 170 -2.72 -1.72 11.68
CA LYS A 170 -3.67 -0.73 12.20
C LYS A 170 -4.55 -0.18 11.07
N LEU A 171 -5.78 0.24 11.39
CA LEU A 171 -6.58 1.00 10.44
C LEU A 171 -5.89 2.32 10.07
N PRO A 172 -6.18 2.95 8.92
CA PRO A 172 -5.61 4.26 8.57
C PRO A 172 -5.95 5.34 9.61
N SER A 173 -5.06 6.33 9.75
CA SER A 173 -5.24 7.51 10.59
C SER A 173 -6.44 8.37 10.15
N THR A 174 -6.79 9.35 10.99
CA THR A 174 -7.89 10.27 10.68
C THR A 174 -7.57 11.15 9.48
N CYS A 175 -8.60 11.56 8.73
CA CYS A 175 -8.42 12.45 7.58
C CYS A 175 -7.73 13.78 7.97
N PRO A 176 -8.10 14.46 9.07
CA PRO A 176 -7.42 15.68 9.49
C PRO A 176 -5.94 15.46 9.83
N GLU A 177 -5.61 14.34 10.48
CA GLU A 177 -4.23 13.98 10.83
C GLU A 177 -3.40 13.70 9.57
N TRP A 178 -3.97 13.03 8.58
CA TRP A 178 -3.35 12.75 7.27
C TRP A 178 -3.21 13.96 6.35
N THR A 179 -4.08 14.97 6.47
CA THR A 179 -4.00 16.18 5.65
C THR A 179 -3.39 17.36 6.40
N ALA A 180 -2.82 17.12 7.59
CA ALA A 180 -2.18 18.17 8.38
C ALA A 180 -1.05 18.83 7.56
N PRO A 181 -1.03 20.17 7.43
CA PRO A 181 -0.08 20.86 6.56
C PRO A 181 1.35 20.91 7.13
N ASP A 182 1.49 20.78 8.45
CA ASP A 182 2.76 20.93 9.14
C ASP A 182 2.82 20.07 10.41
N SER A 183 4.04 19.92 10.96
CA SER A 183 4.30 19.09 12.13
C SER A 183 3.66 19.58 13.43
N VAL A 184 3.37 20.88 13.56
CA VAL A 184 2.74 21.47 14.75
C VAL A 184 1.26 21.13 14.75
N THR A 185 0.59 21.38 13.62
CA THR A 185 -0.83 21.03 13.41
C THR A 185 -1.05 19.53 13.58
N TRP A 186 -0.18 18.71 12.99
CA TRP A 186 -0.22 17.26 13.16
C TRP A 186 -0.09 16.84 14.63
N ARG A 187 0.86 17.42 15.38
CA ARG A 187 1.08 17.03 16.78
C ARG A 187 -0.14 17.28 17.66
N LEU A 188 -0.85 18.38 17.45
CA LEU A 188 -2.10 18.70 18.17
C LEU A 188 -3.15 17.62 17.91
N LEU A 189 -3.38 17.27 16.63
CA LEU A 189 -4.35 16.25 16.22
C LEU A 189 -3.94 14.84 16.69
N HIS A 190 -2.64 14.54 16.69
CA HIS A 190 -2.09 13.26 17.08
C HIS A 190 -2.23 13.00 18.59
N GLN A 191 -2.01 14.05 19.41
CA GLN A 191 -2.15 13.97 20.87
C GLN A 191 -3.60 13.70 21.30
N ASP A 192 -4.58 14.31 20.64
CA ASP A 192 -5.99 14.07 20.90
C ASP A 192 -6.42 12.63 20.55
N ASN A 193 -5.68 11.95 19.67
CA ASN A 193 -6.05 10.66 19.09
C ASN A 193 -5.21 9.48 19.64
N HIS A 194 -4.35 9.72 20.64
CA HIS A 194 -3.27 8.83 21.08
C HIS A 194 -3.72 7.46 21.65
N ASN A 195 -5.02 7.26 21.88
CA ASN A 195 -5.58 6.02 22.45
C ASN A 195 -6.52 5.23 21.49
N GLY A 196 -6.70 5.66 20.24
CA GLY A 196 -7.90 5.28 19.45
C GLY A 196 -7.72 4.39 18.21
N GLN A 197 -6.49 4.09 17.78
CA GLN A 197 -6.31 3.37 16.50
C GLN A 197 -6.36 1.86 16.69
N SER A 198 -7.53 1.26 16.41
CA SER A 198 -7.73 -0.19 16.42
C SER A 198 -6.99 -0.89 15.27
N THR A 199 -6.71 -2.17 15.47
CA THR A 199 -6.23 -3.03 14.39
C THR A 199 -7.35 -3.31 13.40
N PHE A 200 -7.00 -3.64 12.16
CA PHE A 200 -7.95 -4.09 11.15
C PHE A 200 -8.78 -5.29 11.66
N HIS A 201 -8.12 -6.25 12.31
CA HIS A 201 -8.77 -7.43 12.88
C HIS A 201 -9.75 -7.12 13.99
N ASP A 202 -9.36 -6.29 14.97
CA ASP A 202 -10.23 -5.92 16.08
C ASP A 202 -11.46 -5.18 15.55
N ALA A 203 -11.26 -4.24 14.64
CA ALA A 203 -12.36 -3.48 14.04
C ALA A 203 -13.31 -4.34 13.20
N LEU A 204 -12.79 -5.31 12.44
CA LEU A 204 -13.60 -6.24 11.65
C LEU A 204 -14.41 -7.17 12.57
N LYS A 205 -13.78 -7.69 13.63
CA LYS A 205 -14.44 -8.56 14.63
C LYS A 205 -15.53 -7.80 15.39
N ASP A 206 -15.26 -6.56 15.79
CA ASP A 206 -16.22 -5.70 16.46
C ASP A 206 -17.45 -5.44 15.57
N LEU A 207 -17.24 -5.25 14.25
CA LEU A 207 -18.32 -5.06 13.29
C LEU A 207 -19.21 -6.30 13.10
N LEU A 208 -18.62 -7.50 13.20
CA LEU A 208 -19.32 -8.77 13.05
C LEU A 208 -20.00 -9.26 14.34
N THR A 209 -19.70 -8.66 15.50
CA THR A 209 -20.25 -9.09 16.79
C THR A 209 -21.53 -8.29 17.12
N PRO A 210 -22.73 -8.91 17.10
CA PRO A 210 -23.96 -8.21 17.40
C PRO A 210 -24.06 -7.88 18.91
N GLY A 211 -24.37 -6.62 19.25
CA GLY A 211 -24.89 -6.27 20.57
C GLY A 211 -23.96 -5.58 21.57
N GLN A 212 -22.95 -4.83 21.13
CA GLN A 212 -22.30 -3.86 22.02
C GLN A 212 -22.53 -2.43 21.54
N ASP A 213 -22.84 -1.52 22.48
CA ASP A 213 -22.77 -0.05 22.34
C ASP A 213 -21.30 0.44 22.10
N THR A 214 -20.52 -0.31 21.30
CA THR A 214 -19.09 -0.10 21.01
C THR A 214 -18.84 0.87 19.87
N MET A 215 -19.88 1.35 19.18
CA MET A 215 -19.82 2.43 18.17
C MET A 215 -19.26 3.77 18.71
N ARG A 216 -18.87 3.84 19.99
CA ARG A 216 -18.31 5.03 20.64
C ARG A 216 -16.78 5.10 20.72
N LYS A 217 -16.01 4.07 20.38
CA LYS A 217 -14.54 4.14 20.56
C LYS A 217 -13.76 4.70 19.36
N CYS A 218 -14.25 4.55 18.13
CA CYS A 218 -13.62 5.14 16.96
C CYS A 218 -14.64 5.21 15.82
N VAL A 219 -15.00 6.40 15.34
CA VAL A 219 -15.78 6.52 14.09
C VAL A 219 -14.82 6.24 12.95
N PRO A 220 -14.97 5.12 12.22
CA PRO A 220 -14.03 4.76 11.18
C PRO A 220 -14.03 5.82 10.07
N THR A 221 -12.83 6.22 9.67
CA THR A 221 -12.62 7.19 8.60
C THR A 221 -13.11 6.63 7.27
N PRO A 222 -13.43 7.45 6.25
CA PRO A 222 -13.78 6.94 4.92
C PRO A 222 -12.75 5.94 4.37
N CYS A 223 -11.44 6.18 4.60
CA CYS A 223 -10.38 5.24 4.25
C CYS A 223 -10.47 3.93 5.04
N ALA A 224 -10.67 4.00 6.37
CA ALA A 224 -10.82 2.81 7.19
C ALA A 224 -12.07 1.99 6.81
N ASN A 225 -13.20 2.65 6.56
CA ASN A 225 -14.43 2.01 6.10
C ASN A 225 -14.24 1.28 4.78
N TYR A 226 -13.53 1.88 3.82
CA TYR A 226 -13.23 1.23 2.55
C TYR A 226 -12.44 -0.08 2.76
N VAL A 227 -11.44 -0.06 3.64
CA VAL A 227 -10.64 -1.25 3.98
C VAL A 227 -11.51 -2.32 4.67
N LEU A 228 -12.32 -1.92 5.65
CA LEU A 228 -13.22 -2.82 6.37
C LEU A 228 -14.25 -3.48 5.44
N LEU A 229 -14.80 -2.73 4.48
CA LEU A 229 -15.72 -3.28 3.47
C LEU A 229 -15.05 -4.38 2.65
N HIS A 230 -13.80 -4.22 2.24
CA HIS A 230 -13.06 -5.27 1.54
C HIS A 230 -12.80 -6.51 2.41
N GLY A 231 -12.61 -6.33 3.72
CA GLY A 231 -12.53 -7.44 4.67
C GLY A 231 -13.85 -8.19 4.79
N LEU A 232 -14.97 -7.47 4.95
CA LEU A 232 -16.31 -8.06 5.04
C LEU A 232 -16.70 -8.81 3.77
N ILE A 233 -16.43 -8.22 2.59
CA ILE A 233 -16.75 -8.86 1.32
C ILE A 233 -15.99 -10.18 1.18
N GLN A 234 -14.73 -10.22 1.61
CA GLN A 234 -13.92 -11.43 1.59
C GLN A 234 -14.40 -12.52 2.58
N ASP A 235 -15.09 -12.14 3.66
CA ASP A 235 -15.68 -13.11 4.59
C ASP A 235 -17.01 -13.69 4.06
N ILE A 236 -17.65 -13.05 3.08
CA ILE A 236 -18.93 -13.47 2.47
C ILE A 236 -18.73 -14.29 1.19
N VAL A 237 -17.73 -13.95 0.39
CA VAL A 237 -17.45 -14.51 -0.96
C VAL A 237 -16.37 -15.57 -0.90
#